data_AF-A0A9W2ZCY8-F1
#
_entry.id   AF-A0A9W2ZCY8-F1
#
_cell.length_a   1.000
_cell.length_b   1.000
_cell.length_c   1.000
_cell.angle_alpha   90.00
_cell.angle_beta   90.00
_cell.angle_gamma   90.00
#
_symmetry.space_group_name_H-M   'P 1'
#
loop_
_entity.id
_entity.type
_entity.pdbx_description
1 polymer ?
#
loop_
_entity_poly.entity_id
_entity_poly.type
_entity_poly.pdbx_seq_one_letter_code
_entity_poly.pdbx_strand_id
1 'polypeptide(L)' 'MSLKMIFAVVILTLAIYGPFFVRAQCPNICPMIYGPVCGSDGKTYSNSCFLNSASCNAGNTITLAHHGACAGDAGIIGI' A
#
# COMPACT_ATOMS: atom_id res chain seq x y z
N MET A 1 19.85 7.30 40.17
CA MET A 1 19.27 7.40 38.82
C MET A 1 18.50 8.72 38.74
N SER A 2 19.06 9.76 38.15
CA SER A 2 18.47 11.10 38.18
C SER A 2 17.27 11.19 37.23
N LEU A 3 16.29 12.06 37.54
CA LEU A 3 15.08 12.21 36.71
C LEU A 3 15.41 12.53 35.24
N LYS A 4 16.48 13.31 35.01
CA LYS A 4 17.04 13.58 33.68
C LYS A 4 17.50 12.32 32.92
N MET A 5 18.04 11.31 33.62
CA MET A 5 18.39 10.02 33.02
C MET A 5 17.14 9.23 32.61
N ILE A 6 16.07 9.27 33.42
CA ILE A 6 14.83 8.54 33.12
C ILE A 6 14.16 9.09 31.85
N PHE A 7 14.04 10.41 31.72
CA PHE A 7 13.48 11.05 30.52
C PHE A 7 14.32 10.75 29.25
N ALA A 8 15.65 10.78 29.36
CA ALA A 8 16.53 10.47 28.24
C ALA A 8 16.36 9.02 27.77
N VAL A 9 16.25 8.07 28.70
CA VAL A 9 16.04 6.65 28.39
C VAL A 9 14.67 6.41 27.74
N VAL A 10 13.61 7.06 28.22
CA VAL A 10 12.26 6.96 27.63
C VAL A 10 12.21 7.53 26.21
N ILE A 11 12.87 8.67 25.95
CA ILE A 11 12.95 9.26 24.60
C ILE A 11 13.75 8.36 23.66
N LEU A 12 14.87 7.81 24.13
CA LEU A 12 15.71 6.90 23.34
C LEU A 12 14.94 5.62 22.99
N THR A 13 14.24 5.01 23.95
CA THR A 13 13.43 3.81 23.66
C THR A 13 12.27 4.14 22.73
N LEU A 14 11.54 5.25 22.92
CA LEU A 14 10.47 5.66 22.01
C LEU A 14 11.00 6.01 20.61
N ALA A 15 12.21 6.54 20.46
CA ALA A 15 12.86 6.81 19.18
C ALA A 15 13.49 5.57 18.53
N ILE A 16 13.62 4.45 19.26
CA ILE A 16 14.07 3.15 18.73
C ILE A 16 12.85 2.28 18.37
N TYR A 17 11.80 2.31 19.19
CA TYR A 17 10.52 1.64 18.92
C TYR A 17 9.63 2.43 17.95
N GLY A 18 9.74 3.75 17.91
CA GLY A 18 8.97 4.66 17.04
C GLY A 18 9.22 4.50 15.54
N PRO A 19 10.47 4.43 15.04
CA PRO A 19 10.74 4.17 13.61
C PRO A 19 10.45 2.73 13.21
N PHE A 20 10.12 1.85 14.17
CA PHE A 20 9.74 0.48 13.89
C PHE A 20 8.27 0.35 13.44
N PHE A 21 7.38 1.26 13.86
CA PHE A 21 5.95 1.18 13.57
C PHE A 21 5.49 1.96 12.32
N VAL A 22 6.36 2.74 11.68
CA VAL A 22 6.06 3.44 10.41
C VAL A 22 6.89 2.85 9.27
N ARG A 23 6.96 1.51 9.20
CA ARG A 23 7.25 0.88 7.92
C ARG A 23 5.90 0.74 7.24
N ALA A 24 5.66 1.55 6.20
CA ALA A 24 4.63 1.28 5.22
C ALA A 24 4.96 -0.07 4.57
N GLN A 25 4.63 -1.17 5.24
CA GLN A 25 4.79 -2.49 4.68
C GLN A 25 3.66 -2.64 3.69
N CYS A 26 4.02 -2.57 2.40
CA CYS A 26 3.11 -2.84 1.33
C CYS A 26 2.50 -4.23 1.50
N PRO A 27 1.20 -4.42 1.25
CA PRO A 27 0.60 -5.74 1.34
C PRO A 27 1.27 -6.68 0.34
N ASN A 28 2.05 -7.62 0.87
CA ASN A 28 2.75 -8.65 0.08
C ASN A 28 1.87 -9.88 -0.17
N ILE A 29 0.77 -10.00 0.57
CA ILE A 29 -0.18 -11.11 0.48
C ILE A 29 -1.54 -10.52 0.15
N CYS A 30 -2.09 -10.91 -0.98
CA CYS A 30 -3.43 -10.54 -1.41
C CYS A 30 -4.27 -11.79 -1.68
N PRO A 31 -5.58 -11.75 -1.38
CA PRO A 31 -6.47 -12.84 -1.73
C PRO A 31 -6.53 -12.97 -3.27
N MET A 32 -6.56 -14.20 -3.76
CA MET A 32 -6.72 -14.52 -5.18
C MET A 32 -8.20 -14.44 -5.63
N ILE A 33 -8.97 -13.54 -5.03
CA ILE A 33 -10.36 -13.29 -5.40
C ILE A 33 -10.36 -12.28 -6.54
N TYR A 34 -10.95 -12.66 -7.68
CA TYR A 34 -11.06 -11.79 -8.83
C TYR A 34 -12.20 -10.79 -8.64
N GLY A 35 -11.86 -9.51 -8.60
CA GLY A 35 -12.78 -8.39 -8.46
C GLY A 35 -12.12 -7.15 -9.07
N PRO A 36 -12.04 -7.09 -10.40
CA PRO A 36 -11.14 -6.18 -11.10
C PRO A 36 -11.47 -4.73 -10.78
N VAL A 37 -10.43 -3.90 -10.69
CA VAL A 37 -10.53 -2.47 -10.45
C VAL A 37 -9.59 -1.71 -11.37
N CYS A 38 -10.02 -0.53 -11.79
CA CYS A 38 -9.22 0.37 -12.60
C CYS A 38 -8.51 1.37 -11.70
N GLY A 39 -7.19 1.46 -11.81
CA GLY A 39 -6.38 2.48 -11.13
C GLY A 39 -6.40 3.82 -11.87
N SER A 40 -6.04 4.90 -11.18
CA SER A 40 -5.85 6.21 -11.80
C SER A 40 -4.63 6.31 -12.71
N ASP A 41 -3.77 5.29 -12.70
CA ASP A 41 -2.71 5.07 -13.68
C ASP A 41 -3.22 4.43 -14.99
N GLY A 42 -4.53 4.16 -15.08
CA GLY A 42 -5.15 3.54 -16.25
C GLY A 42 -4.90 2.03 -16.36
N LYS A 43 -4.41 1.40 -15.29
CA LYS A 43 -4.13 -0.04 -15.23
C LYS A 43 -5.19 -0.79 -14.43
N THR A 44 -5.50 -1.99 -14.91
CA THR A 44 -6.41 -2.93 -14.28
C THR A 44 -5.67 -3.77 -13.26
N TYR A 45 -6.22 -3.83 -12.05
CA TYR A 45 -5.74 -4.68 -10.97
C TYR A 45 -6.77 -5.77 -10.67
N SER A 46 -6.30 -6.99 -10.42
CA SER A 46 -7.16 -8.16 -10.17
C SER A 46 -8.12 -7.96 -9.00
N ASN A 47 -7.75 -7.14 -8.02
CA ASN A 47 -8.61 -6.63 -6.96
C ASN A 47 -8.00 -5.40 -6.27
N SER A 48 -8.74 -4.83 -5.31
CA SER A 48 -8.32 -3.67 -4.53
C SER A 48 -7.05 -3.88 -3.72
N CYS A 49 -6.76 -5.11 -3.26
CA CYS A 49 -5.51 -5.41 -2.56
C CYS A 49 -4.31 -5.28 -3.49
N PHE A 50 -4.40 -5.83 -4.71
CA PHE A 50 -3.33 -5.69 -5.70
C PHE A 50 -3.11 -4.23 -6.12
N LEU A 51 -4.17 -3.43 -6.22
CA LEU A 51 -4.06 -1.98 -6.45
C LEU A 51 -3.29 -1.30 -5.31
N ASN A 52 -3.67 -1.57 -4.06
CA ASN A 52 -2.99 -0.98 -2.89
C ASN A 52 -1.53 -1.44 -2.77
N SER A 53 -1.26 -2.72 -3.07
CA SER A 53 0.09 -3.27 -3.10
C SER A 53 0.95 -2.56 -4.15
N ALA A 54 0.42 -2.40 -5.36
CA ALA A 54 1.13 -1.71 -6.43
C ALA A 54 1.36 -0.23 -6.10
N SER A 55 0.36 0.47 -5.57
CA SER A 55 0.51 1.86 -5.13
C SER A 55 1.63 2.00 -4.09
N CYS A 56 1.60 1.16 -3.07
CA CYS A 56 2.60 1.20 -2.01
C CYS A 56 4.01 0.88 -2.54
N ASN A 57 4.15 -0.16 -3.38
CA ASN A 57 5.46 -0.59 -3.89
C ASN A 57 6.05 0.38 -4.92
N ALA A 58 5.21 1.05 -5.73
CA ALA A 58 5.65 2.04 -6.70
C ALA A 58 6.11 3.36 -6.04
N GLY A 59 5.80 3.56 -4.76
CA GLY A 59 6.02 4.85 -4.09
C GLY A 59 5.12 5.98 -4.61
N ASN A 60 4.10 5.64 -5.41
CA ASN A 60 3.15 6.57 -6.02
C ASN A 60 1.73 6.28 -5.52
N THR A 61 0.93 7.32 -5.33
CA THR A 61 -0.47 7.19 -4.92
C THR A 61 -1.34 6.82 -6.13
N ILE A 62 -1.56 5.52 -6.33
CA ILE A 62 -2.48 4.99 -7.34
C ILE A 62 -3.84 4.88 -6.64
N THR A 63 -4.78 5.72 -7.05
CA THR A 63 -6.13 5.74 -6.51
C THR A 63 -7.04 4.85 -7.34
N LEU A 64 -8.15 4.41 -6.74
CA LEU A 64 -9.21 3.74 -7.49
C LEU A 64 -9.87 4.75 -8.43
N ALA A 65 -9.82 4.50 -9.74
CA ALA A 65 -10.57 5.27 -10.72
C ALA A 65 -12.03 4.80 -10.78
N HIS A 66 -12.25 3.50 -10.97
CA HIS A 66 -13.58 2.89 -10.91
C HIS A 66 -13.50 1.37 -10.67
N HIS A 67 -14.63 0.77 -10.29
CA HIS A 67 -14.78 -0.68 -10.23
C HIS A 67 -14.89 -1.29 -11.64
N GLY A 68 -14.36 -2.48 -11.84
CA GLY A 68 -14.22 -3.12 -13.16
C GLY A 68 -12.84 -2.89 -13.78
N ALA A 69 -12.57 -3.56 -14.89
CA ALA A 69 -11.35 -3.37 -15.66
C ALA A 69 -11.33 -2.01 -16.38
N CYS A 70 -10.15 -1.42 -16.56
CA CYS A 70 -10.00 -0.22 -17.38
C CYS A 70 -10.33 -0.52 -18.85
N ALA A 71 -10.89 0.46 -19.55
CA ALA A 71 -11.27 0.30 -20.96
C ALA A 71 -10.07 0.01 -21.90
N GLY A 72 -8.87 0.47 -21.53
CA GLY A 72 -7.64 0.31 -22.33
C GLY A 72 -6.88 -1.01 -22.11
N ASP A 73 -7.16 -1.73 -21.03
CA ASP A 73 -6.55 -3.03 -20.71
C ASP A 73 -7.39 -4.22 -21.19
N ALA A 74 -8.49 -3.93 -21.90
CA ALA A 74 -9.26 -4.90 -22.64
C ALA A 74 -8.43 -5.43 -23.82
N GLY A 75 -7.39 -6.21 -23.50
CA GLY A 75 -6.76 -7.11 -24.45
C GLY A 75 -7.82 -8.08 -24.97
N ILE A 76 -8.30 -7.78 -26.18
CA ILE A 76 -8.91 -8.72 -27.14
C ILE A 76 -10.22 -9.37 -26.65
N ILE A 77 -11.31 -8.60 -26.73
CA ILE A 77 -12.61 -9.15 -27.15
C ILE A 77 -13.14 -8.31 -28.30
N GLY A 78 -12.51 -8.50 -29.45
CA GLY A 78 -12.91 -7.94 -30.74
C GLY A 78 -12.76 -8.98 -31.85
N ILE A 79 -13.31 -10.18 -31.63
CA ILE A 79 -13.66 -11.10 -32.73
C ILE A 79 -15.14 -10.98 -33.05
#